data_AF-A0A7S2H5Q2-F1
#
_entry.id   AF-A0A7S2H5Q2-F1
#
_cell.length_a   1.000
_cell.length_b   1.000
_cell.length_c   1.000
_cell.angle_alpha   90.00
_cell.angle_beta   90.00
_cell.angle_gamma   90.00
#
_symmetry.space_group_name_H-M   'P 1'
#
loop_
_entity.id
_entity.type
_entity.pdbx_description
1 polymer ?
#
loop_
_entity_poly.entity_id
_entity_poly.type
_entity_poly.pdbx_seq_one_letter_code
_entity_poly.pdbx_strand_id
1 'polypeptide(L)'
;KAEHEKALADIKAEYDKLTKDKQAAVDNLVEAIKNDESQLEDLKEEEAILEDLDTGTYNFCPECDFNHAGLSTSCGKRKNYLVDHYGNAPEDAEKAVITWDSNCKKQ
;
A
#
# COMPACT_ATOMS: atom_id res chain seq x y z
N LYS A 1 -25.92 7.87 60.25
CA LYS A 1 -26.67 6.96 59.35
C LYS A 1 -27.16 7.68 58.11
N ALA A 2 -27.89 8.80 58.23
CA ALA A 2 -28.35 9.60 57.08
C ALA A 2 -27.21 10.17 56.20
N GLU A 3 -26.12 10.65 56.78
CA GLU A 3 -24.98 11.18 55.99
C GLU A 3 -24.25 10.10 55.18
N HIS A 4 -24.15 8.89 55.72
CA HIS A 4 -23.54 7.75 55.04
C HIS A 4 -24.40 7.26 53.86
N GLU A 5 -25.74 7.25 54.04
CA GLU A 5 -26.68 6.92 52.97
C GLU A 5 -26.64 7.95 51.83
N LYS A 6 -26.49 9.24 52.17
CA LYS A 6 -26.29 10.31 51.17
C LYS A 6 -24.99 10.14 50.39
N ALA A 7 -23.87 9.90 51.08
CA ALA A 7 -22.57 9.70 50.43
C ALA A 7 -22.57 8.49 49.48
N LEU A 8 -23.24 7.40 49.84
CA LEU A 8 -23.41 6.24 48.95
C LEU A 8 -24.24 6.58 47.70
N ALA A 9 -25.28 7.38 47.85
CA ALA A 9 -26.10 7.82 46.71
C ALA A 9 -25.30 8.71 45.75
N ASP A 10 -24.48 9.62 46.30
CA ASP A 10 -23.63 10.53 45.51
C ASP A 10 -22.55 9.74 44.74
N ILE A 11 -21.87 8.78 45.38
CA ILE A 11 -20.89 7.89 44.73
C ILE A 11 -21.53 7.08 43.61
N LYS A 12 -22.74 6.55 43.84
CA LYS A 12 -23.45 5.78 42.81
C LYS A 12 -23.82 6.65 41.61
N ALA A 13 -24.31 7.87 41.85
CA ALA A 13 -24.64 8.80 40.78
C ALA A 13 -23.40 9.19 39.96
N GLU A 14 -22.25 9.40 40.61
CA GLU A 14 -20.98 9.70 39.95
C GLU A 14 -20.47 8.51 39.13
N TYR A 15 -20.57 7.29 39.67
CA TYR A 15 -20.21 6.06 38.96
C TYR A 15 -21.11 5.83 37.73
N ASP A 16 -22.42 6.04 37.85
CA ASP A 16 -23.37 5.89 36.75
C ASP A 16 -23.09 6.91 35.64
N LYS A 17 -22.74 8.16 36.02
CA LYS A 17 -22.33 9.19 35.08
C LYS A 17 -21.03 8.81 34.36
N LEU A 18 -20.00 8.41 35.11
CA LEU A 18 -18.71 8.00 34.56
C LEU A 18 -18.85 6.83 33.58
N THR A 19 -19.72 5.87 33.91
CA THR A 19 -19.98 4.71 33.05
C THR A 19 -20.65 5.12 31.74
N LYS A 20 -21.61 6.03 31.78
CA LYS A 20 -22.26 6.57 30.57
C LYS A 20 -21.27 7.36 29.71
N ASP A 21 -20.46 8.22 30.31
CA ASP A 21 -19.48 9.02 29.58
C ASP A 21 -18.44 8.13 28.89
N LYS A 22 -17.98 7.07 29.59
CA LYS A 22 -17.08 6.07 29.01
C LYS A 22 -17.73 5.26 27.90
N GLN A 23 -19.00 4.85 28.06
CA GLN A 23 -19.70 4.11 27.02
C GLN A 23 -19.84 4.96 25.75
N ALA A 24 -20.22 6.24 25.88
CA ALA A 24 -20.30 7.16 24.75
C ALA A 24 -18.92 7.34 24.06
N ALA A 25 -17.84 7.41 24.83
CA ALA A 25 -16.48 7.47 24.26
C ALA A 25 -16.11 6.17 23.52
N VAL A 26 -16.47 5.00 24.06
CA VAL A 26 -16.27 3.71 23.40
C VAL A 26 -17.07 3.63 22.10
N ASP A 27 -18.33 4.04 22.10
CA ASP A 27 -19.20 4.01 20.92
C ASP A 27 -18.61 4.88 19.79
N ASN A 28 -18.13 6.09 20.12
CA ASN A 28 -17.47 6.97 19.16
C ASN A 28 -16.17 6.37 18.60
N LEU A 29 -15.36 5.70 19.44
CA LEU A 29 -14.13 5.04 18.99
C LEU A 29 -14.42 3.85 18.08
N VAL A 30 -15.47 3.08 18.37
CA VAL A 30 -15.90 1.96 17.52
C VAL A 30 -16.35 2.46 16.14
N GLU A 31 -17.08 3.57 16.09
CA GLU A 31 -17.48 4.19 14.82
C GLU A 31 -16.27 4.68 14.01
N ALA A 32 -15.30 5.32 14.67
CA ALA A 32 -14.06 5.75 14.03
C ALA A 32 -13.26 4.57 13.46
N ILE A 33 -13.08 3.49 14.25
CA ILE A 33 -12.38 2.28 13.80
C ILE A 33 -13.04 1.70 12.55
N LYS A 34 -14.37 1.63 12.53
CA LYS A 34 -15.10 1.10 11.37
C LYS A 34 -14.90 1.95 10.11
N ASN A 35 -14.83 3.28 10.26
CA ASN A 35 -14.53 4.17 9.15
C ASN A 35 -13.09 3.97 8.64
N ASP A 36 -12.13 3.87 9.56
CA ASP A 36 -10.71 3.67 9.22
C ASP A 36 -10.49 2.30 8.55
N GLU A 37 -11.20 1.25 8.97
CA GLU A 37 -11.17 -0.06 8.33
C GLU A 37 -11.65 0.01 6.87
N SER A 38 -12.73 0.74 6.60
CA SER A 38 -13.23 0.96 5.24
C SER A 38 -12.21 1.72 4.38
N GLN A 39 -11.61 2.78 4.91
CA GLN A 39 -10.59 3.55 4.18
C GLN A 39 -9.34 2.72 3.89
N LEU A 40 -8.98 1.82 4.80
CA LEU A 40 -7.85 0.90 4.61
C LEU A 40 -8.14 -0.10 3.47
N GLU A 41 -9.38 -0.55 3.31
CA GLU A 41 -9.77 -1.41 2.18
C GLU A 41 -9.67 -0.65 0.85
N ASP A 42 -10.18 0.58 0.78
CA ASP A 42 -10.09 1.43 -0.41
C ASP A 42 -8.62 1.68 -0.81
N LEU A 43 -7.75 2.01 0.17
CA LEU A 43 -6.33 2.24 -0.07
C LEU A 43 -5.60 0.99 -0.56
N LYS A 44 -5.99 -0.21 -0.08
CA LYS A 44 -5.41 -1.47 -0.57
C LYS A 44 -5.83 -1.77 -2.00
N GLU A 45 -7.05 -1.43 -2.39
CA GLU A 45 -7.50 -1.54 -3.78
C GLU A 45 -6.73 -0.57 -4.69
N GLU A 46 -6.53 0.67 -4.25
CA GLU A 46 -5.69 1.63 -4.97
C GLU A 46 -4.22 1.17 -5.07
N GLU A 47 -3.65 0.62 -4.00
CA GLU A 47 -2.29 0.06 -3.99
C GLU A 47 -2.17 -1.10 -4.98
N ALA A 48 -3.15 -2.03 -5.04
CA ALA A 48 -3.14 -3.13 -6.00
C ALA A 48 -3.20 -2.62 -7.45
N ILE A 49 -3.99 -1.57 -7.73
CA ILE A 49 -4.03 -0.92 -9.06
C ILE A 49 -2.68 -0.28 -9.39
N LEU A 50 -2.03 0.35 -8.40
CA LEU A 50 -0.72 0.97 -8.59
C LEU A 50 0.39 -0.07 -8.78
N GLU A 51 0.36 -1.19 -8.05
CA GLU A 51 1.27 -2.32 -8.28
C GLU A 51 1.11 -2.86 -9.69
N ASP A 52 -0.12 -3.05 -10.16
CA ASP A 52 -0.41 -3.46 -11.55
C ASP A 52 0.16 -2.45 -12.57
N LEU A 53 0.11 -1.14 -12.28
CA LEU A 53 0.70 -0.10 -13.12
C LEU A 53 2.25 -0.03 -13.00
N ASP A 54 2.82 -0.39 -11.85
CA ASP A 54 4.27 -0.42 -11.56
C ASP A 54 4.95 -1.75 -11.97
N THR A 55 4.19 -2.75 -12.42
CA THR A 55 4.74 -3.92 -13.14
C THR A 55 5.42 -3.55 -14.47
N GLY A 56 5.44 -2.28 -14.87
CA GLY A 56 6.51 -1.72 -15.71
C GLY A 56 6.44 -2.09 -17.20
N THR A 57 5.46 -2.86 -17.64
CA THR A 57 5.30 -3.26 -19.04
C THR A 57 4.86 -2.11 -19.95
N TYR A 58 4.26 -1.05 -19.41
CA TYR A 58 3.76 0.07 -20.22
C TYR A 58 4.85 1.01 -20.72
N ASN A 59 6.00 1.07 -20.04
CA ASN A 59 7.08 2.01 -20.32
C ASN A 59 8.30 1.39 -20.99
N PHE A 60 8.24 0.16 -21.49
CA PHE A 60 9.38 -0.47 -22.18
C PHE A 60 9.34 -0.22 -23.70
N CYS A 61 10.43 0.27 -24.28
CA CYS A 61 10.58 0.49 -25.73
C CYS A 61 11.39 -0.67 -26.35
N PRO A 62 10.77 -1.74 -26.89
CA PRO A 62 11.51 -2.90 -27.39
C PRO A 62 12.36 -2.59 -28.63
N GLU A 63 11.96 -1.60 -29.42
CA GLU A 63 12.66 -1.12 -30.62
C GLU A 63 13.79 -0.13 -30.35
N CYS A 64 13.88 0.44 -29.14
CA CYS A 64 14.93 1.40 -28.81
C CYS A 64 16.30 0.73 -28.76
N ASP A 65 17.33 1.54 -29.03
CA ASP A 65 18.73 1.10 -28.93
C ASP A 65 19.11 0.92 -27.46
N PHE A 66 19.73 -0.22 -27.17
CA PHE A 66 20.32 -0.57 -25.89
C PHE A 66 21.84 -0.54 -26.01
N ASN A 67 22.49 0.27 -25.17
CA ASN A 67 23.92 0.42 -25.09
C ASN A 67 24.39 0.37 -23.63
N HIS A 68 24.96 -0.76 -23.22
CA HIS A 68 25.49 -0.93 -21.87
C HIS A 68 26.73 -1.80 -21.87
N ALA A 69 27.79 -1.38 -21.16
CA ALA A 69 29.04 -2.14 -20.99
C ALA A 69 29.65 -2.66 -22.32
N GLY A 70 29.57 -1.87 -23.39
CA GLY A 70 30.09 -2.23 -24.72
C GLY A 70 29.20 -3.19 -25.53
N LEU A 71 28.06 -3.61 -24.99
CA LEU A 71 27.02 -4.33 -25.73
C LEU A 71 26.07 -3.32 -26.38
N SER A 72 25.89 -3.45 -27.70
CA SER A 72 24.94 -2.65 -28.49
C SER A 72 23.94 -3.58 -29.19
N THR A 73 22.65 -3.42 -28.91
CA THR A 73 21.54 -4.20 -29.48
C THR A 73 20.23 -3.41 -29.34
N SER A 74 19.06 -4.00 -29.60
CA SER A 74 17.79 -3.41 -29.16
C SER A 74 17.41 -3.85 -27.75
N CYS A 75 16.69 -2.99 -27.04
CA CYS A 75 16.16 -3.26 -25.71
C CYS A 75 15.37 -4.56 -25.67
N GLY A 76 14.48 -4.79 -26.64
CA GLY A 76 13.67 -6.01 -26.73
C GLY A 76 14.50 -7.28 -26.91
N LYS A 77 15.58 -7.22 -27.70
CA LYS A 77 16.51 -8.35 -27.84
C LYS A 77 17.24 -8.62 -26.53
N ARG A 78 17.65 -7.57 -25.81
CA ARG A 78 18.31 -7.74 -24.51
C ARG A 78 17.37 -8.35 -23.48
N LYS A 79 16.12 -7.87 -23.41
CA LYS A 79 15.08 -8.46 -22.56
C LYS A 79 14.90 -9.94 -22.85
N ASN A 80 14.65 -10.30 -24.10
CA ASN A 80 14.39 -11.69 -24.48
C ASN A 80 15.60 -12.57 -24.16
N TYR A 81 16.82 -12.07 -24.34
CA TYR A 81 18.02 -12.79 -23.91
C TYR A 81 18.02 -13.07 -22.40
N LEU A 82 17.59 -12.14 -21.55
CA LEU A 82 17.50 -12.38 -20.11
C LEU A 82 16.45 -13.43 -19.75
N VAL A 83 15.30 -13.41 -20.43
CA VAL A 83 14.23 -14.38 -20.24
C VAL A 83 14.66 -15.76 -20.72
N ASP A 84 15.14 -15.87 -21.95
CA ASP A 84 15.43 -17.15 -22.61
C ASP A 84 16.71 -17.81 -22.07
N HIS A 85 17.72 -17.01 -21.72
CA HIS A 85 19.03 -17.53 -21.31
C HIS A 85 19.18 -17.68 -19.80
N TYR A 86 18.60 -16.76 -19.00
CA TYR A 86 18.71 -16.77 -17.54
C TYR A 86 17.41 -17.18 -16.83
N GLY A 87 16.30 -17.33 -17.57
CA GLY A 87 15.02 -17.72 -16.99
C GLY A 87 14.35 -16.61 -16.17
N ASN A 88 14.75 -15.36 -16.38
CA ASN A 88 14.16 -14.22 -15.67
C ASN A 88 12.67 -14.08 -16.03
N ALA A 89 11.86 -13.62 -15.07
CA ALA A 89 10.50 -13.18 -15.38
C ALA A 89 10.57 -12.02 -16.40
N PRO A 90 9.64 -11.94 -17.38
CA PRO A 90 9.65 -10.89 -18.40
C PRO A 90 9.70 -9.47 -17.82
N GLU A 91 8.96 -9.21 -16.74
CA GLU A 91 8.90 -7.91 -16.07
C GLU A 91 10.22 -7.55 -15.38
N ASP A 92 10.85 -8.50 -14.70
CA ASP A 92 12.17 -8.31 -14.09
C ASP A 92 13.26 -8.06 -15.14
N ALA A 93 13.17 -8.74 -16.29
CA ALA A 93 14.05 -8.52 -17.41
C ALA A 93 13.86 -7.11 -18.02
N GLU A 94 12.63 -6.61 -18.10
CA GLU A 94 12.33 -5.23 -18.54
C GLU A 94 12.91 -4.19 -17.58
N LYS A 95 12.63 -4.34 -16.28
CA LYS A 95 13.15 -3.45 -15.22
C LYS A 95 14.69 -3.41 -15.23
N ALA A 96 15.34 -4.57 -15.37
CA ALA A 96 16.79 -4.66 -15.47
C ALA A 96 17.34 -3.91 -16.70
N VAL A 97 16.72 -4.09 -17.87
CA VAL A 97 17.15 -3.44 -19.11
C VAL A 97 16.96 -1.92 -19.06
N ILE A 98 15.84 -1.43 -18.52
CA ILE A 98 15.60 0.01 -18.28
C ILE A 98 16.61 0.60 -17.29
N THR A 99 16.97 -0.17 -16.25
CA THR A 99 17.95 0.26 -15.24
C THR A 99 19.36 0.34 -15.84
N TRP A 100 19.70 -0.56 -16.75
CA TRP A 100 21.01 -0.59 -17.42
C TRP A 100 21.14 0.47 -18.50
N ASP A 101 20.06 0.77 -19.23
CA ASP A 101 19.99 1.83 -20.22
C ASP A 101 18.61 2.51 -20.20
N SER A 102 18.60 3.77 -19.78
CA SER A 102 17.38 4.58 -19.69
C SER A 102 16.70 4.81 -21.04
N ASN A 103 17.40 4.63 -22.18
CA ASN A 103 16.80 4.71 -23.52
C ASN A 103 15.75 3.61 -23.77
N CYS A 104 15.81 2.52 -23.00
CA CYS A 104 14.81 1.47 -23.07
C CYS A 104 13.49 1.81 -22.40
N LYS A 105 13.41 2.98 -21.76
CA LYS A 105 12.14 3.56 -21.31
C LYS A 105 11.49 4.29 -22.49
N LYS A 106 10.20 4.02 -22.77
CA LYS A 106 9.40 4.82 -23.71
C LYS A 106 9.48 6.28 -23.31
N GLN A 107 9.90 7.13 -24.26
CA GLN A 107 9.98 8.58 -24.11
C GLN A 107 8.61 9.22 -24.29
#